data_AF-A0A1L9N8A1-F1
#
_entry.id   AF-A0A1L9N8A1-F1
#
_cell.length_a   1.000
_cell.length_b   1.000
_cell.length_c   1.000
_cell.angle_alpha   90.00
_cell.angle_beta   90.00
_cell.angle_gamma   90.00
#
_symmetry.space_group_name_H-M   'P 1'
#
loop_
_entity.id
_entity.type
_entity.pdbx_description
1 polymer ?
#
loop_
_entity_poly.entity_id
_entity_poly.type
_entity_poly.pdbx_seq_one_letter_code
_entity_poly.pdbx_strand_id
1 'polypeptide(L)'
;MILDHKGRLIWTKPYGHTYNFNVYNYKGQDYLTFWVGDDGKVGHGEGTYYMLDSSYQEAFTLSGANGLAADLHEFHITLDETAVYTIYDIRPADIRVAGGPENGWIWDGTFQEVDIETNELLFEWRASEHFDIADVYRGREGSGEDKERPWDYFHINSIDKDAKGNFLVSARYCNCLIYIDGRTGETIWTLGGKRSNFTDLSGGAATNFTWQHHARFRDNGTAITLLDNSSRGRGAPQYPSRGLYLDIDETNMTVQVRHEYWNEYPIKSQSQGSIQILDSGNVLVGYGFSAAWTEFSMDGEVLCHAHFAPGRDFHTGKVVSYRTFKHPWVGKPNTLPDFEVYAYRAAASWNGATEVSHWVLEGTNEKISETAQPTFLSAVPKDGFETVIPIPNDTKFKYLRVRAVSAKGETLAASKLARWDPTSNEAVVVSGDSNDPFFGDSDKIYAIVIFLTIALFSTAAIGAFLWFGVKKGYLVSWLRSRRQDEKDKERGNFQPLKRFGGDEDLSDVEVEDSVEFSALLGDQLLGSGPDVERAGSMDVVRR
;
A
#
# COMPACT_ATOMS: atom_id res chain seq x y z
N MET A 1 3.85 4.12 3.39
CA MET A 1 5.15 4.82 3.54
C MET A 1 4.99 5.98 4.51
N ILE A 2 6.06 6.43 5.15
CA ILE A 2 6.06 7.61 6.04
C ILE A 2 6.95 8.70 5.41
N LEU A 3 6.43 9.93 5.34
CA LEU A 3 7.16 11.14 4.97
C LEU A 3 7.21 12.10 6.15
N ASP A 4 8.20 12.99 6.20
CA ASP A 4 8.23 14.10 7.14
C ASP A 4 7.45 15.34 6.64
N HIS A 5 7.36 16.37 7.46
CA HIS A 5 6.69 17.64 7.14
C HIS A 5 7.30 18.43 5.97
N LYS A 6 8.41 17.96 5.38
CA LYS A 6 9.04 18.51 4.16
C LYS A 6 8.89 17.57 2.97
N GLY A 7 8.10 16.51 3.09
CA GLY A 7 7.91 15.48 2.05
C GLY A 7 9.11 14.53 1.90
N ARG A 8 10.06 14.53 2.83
CA ARG A 8 11.27 13.68 2.75
C ARG A 8 10.95 12.31 3.33
N LEU A 9 11.45 11.25 2.71
CA LEU A 9 11.20 9.88 3.17
C LEU A 9 11.70 9.66 4.61
N ILE A 10 10.88 8.99 5.42
CA ILE A 10 11.26 8.49 6.74
C ILE A 10 11.28 6.96 6.73
N TRP A 11 10.24 6.32 6.21
CA TRP A 11 10.14 4.86 6.17
C TRP A 11 9.39 4.34 4.93
N THR A 12 9.90 3.25 4.36
CA THR A 12 9.15 2.40 3.43
C THR A 12 9.55 0.93 3.56
N LYS A 13 8.60 0.02 3.35
CA LYS A 13 8.81 -1.43 3.29
C LYS A 13 7.82 -1.99 2.27
N PRO A 14 8.25 -2.83 1.30
CA PRO A 14 7.33 -3.41 0.32
C PRO A 14 6.47 -4.49 0.99
N TYR A 15 5.15 -4.28 0.98
CA TYR A 15 4.13 -5.24 1.45
C TYR A 15 3.16 -5.67 0.34
N GLY A 16 3.42 -5.28 -0.91
CA GLY A 16 2.45 -5.41 -2.00
C GLY A 16 1.46 -4.24 -2.02
N HIS A 17 0.19 -4.53 -2.28
CA HIS A 17 -0.89 -3.54 -2.30
C HIS A 17 -1.33 -3.25 -0.85
N THR A 18 -1.27 -1.98 -0.44
CA THR A 18 -1.49 -1.57 0.96
C THR A 18 -2.46 -0.41 1.09
N TYR A 19 -3.42 -0.54 2.00
CA TYR A 19 -4.50 0.43 2.23
C TYR A 19 -4.61 0.82 3.72
N ASN A 20 -5.32 1.90 4.02
CA ASN A 20 -5.57 2.40 5.38
C ASN A 20 -4.33 2.55 6.30
N PHE A 21 -3.17 2.90 5.74
CA PHE A 21 -1.95 3.14 6.51
C PHE A 21 -2.12 4.32 7.49
N ASN A 22 -2.08 4.03 8.80
CA ASN A 22 -2.33 4.98 9.89
C ASN A 22 -1.48 4.68 11.14
N VAL A 23 -1.55 5.55 12.16
CA VAL A 23 -1.10 5.28 13.54
C VAL A 23 -2.32 5.16 14.45
N TYR A 24 -2.35 4.13 15.29
CA TYR A 24 -3.30 4.02 16.42
C TYR A 24 -2.55 3.70 17.72
N ASN A 25 -3.08 4.18 18.85
CA ASN A 25 -2.63 3.75 20.18
C ASN A 25 -3.45 2.54 20.65
N TYR A 26 -2.79 1.58 21.29
CA TYR A 26 -3.41 0.39 21.89
C TYR A 26 -2.62 0.02 23.14
N LYS A 27 -3.29 -0.13 24.30
CA LYS A 27 -2.68 -0.46 25.59
C LYS A 27 -1.50 0.45 25.96
N GLY A 28 -1.59 1.72 25.58
CA GLY A 28 -0.58 2.76 25.82
C GLY A 28 0.62 2.74 24.87
N GLN A 29 0.59 1.98 23.79
CA GLN A 29 1.65 1.89 22.78
C GLN A 29 1.13 2.27 21.39
N ASP A 30 1.94 3.00 20.62
CA ASP A 30 1.59 3.38 19.25
C ASP A 30 2.00 2.29 18.26
N TYR A 31 1.09 1.94 17.35
CA TYR A 31 1.30 0.96 16.28
C TYR A 31 1.01 1.56 14.90
N LEU A 32 1.78 1.16 13.89
CA LEU A 32 1.46 1.44 12.49
C LEU A 32 0.50 0.39 11.97
N THR A 33 -0.69 0.82 11.54
CA THR A 33 -1.77 -0.08 11.11
C THR A 33 -1.98 0.02 9.60
N PHE A 34 -2.08 -1.10 8.88
CA PHE A 34 -2.46 -1.09 7.46
C PHE A 34 -3.05 -2.42 7.01
N TRP A 35 -3.81 -2.38 5.92
CA TRP A 35 -4.36 -3.53 5.22
C TRP A 35 -3.38 -4.06 4.17
N VAL A 36 -3.38 -5.38 3.94
CA VAL A 36 -2.75 -6.07 2.80
C VAL A 36 -3.71 -7.15 2.29
N GLY A 37 -3.87 -7.29 0.96
CA GLY A 37 -4.76 -8.28 0.36
C GLY A 37 -4.92 -8.14 -1.16
N ASP A 38 -5.97 -8.75 -1.70
CA ASP A 38 -6.41 -8.62 -3.09
C ASP A 38 -7.39 -7.44 -3.23
N ASP A 39 -7.01 -6.42 -4.01
CA ASP A 39 -7.81 -5.24 -4.35
C ASP A 39 -8.44 -5.33 -5.76
N GLY A 40 -8.31 -6.48 -6.43
CA GLY A 40 -8.91 -6.76 -7.73
C GLY A 40 -10.43 -6.93 -7.70
N LYS A 41 -11.05 -7.02 -6.51
CA LYS A 41 -12.51 -7.02 -6.36
C LYS A 41 -13.04 -5.61 -6.54
N VAL A 42 -14.00 -5.43 -7.46
CA VAL A 42 -14.37 -4.09 -7.94
C VAL A 42 -15.01 -3.24 -6.83
N GLY A 43 -14.20 -2.40 -6.18
CA GLY A 43 -14.63 -1.49 -5.13
C GLY A 43 -14.58 -2.03 -3.70
N HIS A 44 -13.86 -3.12 -3.44
CA HIS A 44 -13.56 -3.62 -2.08
C HIS A 44 -12.29 -4.49 -2.08
N GLY A 45 -11.83 -4.90 -0.90
CA GLY A 45 -10.68 -5.78 -0.74
C GLY A 45 -11.01 -7.09 -0.03
N GLU A 46 -10.25 -8.15 -0.34
CA GLU A 46 -10.18 -9.36 0.46
C GLU A 46 -8.77 -9.49 1.06
N GLY A 47 -8.61 -9.21 2.35
CA GLY A 47 -7.30 -9.19 3.00
C GLY A 47 -7.31 -9.19 4.52
N THR A 48 -6.22 -8.64 5.06
CA THR A 48 -5.79 -8.75 6.46
C THR A 48 -5.17 -7.44 6.93
N TYR A 49 -5.48 -7.00 8.14
CA TYR A 49 -4.83 -5.86 8.79
C TYR A 49 -3.61 -6.30 9.61
N TYR A 50 -2.55 -5.49 9.57
CA TYR A 50 -1.31 -5.68 10.31
C TYR A 50 -1.06 -4.48 11.22
N MET A 51 -0.58 -4.75 12.43
CA MET A 51 -0.11 -3.73 13.38
C MET A 51 1.39 -3.91 13.60
N LEU A 52 2.20 -2.92 13.19
CA LEU A 52 3.64 -2.92 13.44
C LEU A 52 3.99 -2.10 14.68
N ASP A 53 4.92 -2.61 15.47
CA ASP A 53 5.48 -1.90 16.63
C ASP A 53 6.47 -0.78 16.21
N SER A 54 7.02 -0.08 17.21
CA SER A 54 8.05 0.95 16.97
C SER A 54 9.32 0.45 16.27
N SER A 55 9.58 -0.86 16.26
CA SER A 55 10.72 -1.50 15.56
C SER A 55 10.37 -2.08 14.18
N TYR A 56 9.15 -1.77 13.69
CA TYR A 56 8.60 -2.20 12.41
C TYR A 56 8.41 -3.72 12.27
N GLN A 57 8.25 -4.41 13.40
CA GLN A 57 7.92 -5.83 13.49
C GLN A 57 6.41 -6.02 13.67
N GLU A 58 5.88 -7.10 13.08
CA GLU A 58 4.46 -7.43 13.14
C GLU A 58 4.10 -7.92 14.55
N ALA A 59 3.30 -7.12 15.26
CA ALA A 59 2.88 -7.38 16.64
C ALA A 59 1.48 -8.03 16.69
N PHE A 60 0.57 -7.60 15.83
CA PHE A 60 -0.78 -8.18 15.67
C PHE A 60 -1.15 -8.29 14.19
N THR A 61 -1.98 -9.29 13.89
CA THR A 61 -2.53 -9.58 12.57
C THR A 61 -4.02 -9.87 12.75
N LEU A 62 -4.88 -9.17 11.99
CA LEU A 62 -6.32 -9.21 12.15
C LEU A 62 -7.03 -9.51 10.82
N SER A 63 -7.99 -10.43 10.84
CA SER A 63 -8.77 -10.84 9.65
C SER A 63 -10.25 -10.97 10.00
N GLY A 64 -11.12 -10.95 8.99
CA GLY A 64 -12.56 -11.17 9.21
C GLY A 64 -12.86 -12.43 9.99
N ALA A 65 -13.80 -12.32 10.93
CA ALA A 65 -14.35 -13.47 11.64
C ALA A 65 -15.31 -14.25 10.74
N ASN A 66 -15.79 -15.40 11.22
CA ASN A 66 -16.71 -16.29 10.50
C ASN A 66 -16.18 -16.83 9.14
N GLY A 67 -14.88 -16.69 8.87
CA GLY A 67 -14.25 -17.10 7.61
C GLY A 67 -14.35 -16.05 6.49
N LEU A 68 -14.72 -14.81 6.81
CA LEU A 68 -14.72 -13.68 5.90
C LEU A 68 -13.33 -13.01 5.87
N ALA A 69 -13.02 -12.26 4.82
CA ALA A 69 -11.79 -11.46 4.75
C ALA A 69 -12.06 -10.02 5.24
N ALA A 70 -11.04 -9.36 5.80
CA ALA A 70 -11.15 -7.95 6.16
C ALA A 70 -11.07 -7.08 4.90
N ASP A 71 -11.94 -6.08 4.78
CA ASP A 71 -11.97 -5.16 3.65
C ASP A 71 -11.06 -3.92 3.86
N LEU A 72 -10.62 -3.33 2.75
CA LEU A 72 -9.67 -2.23 2.70
C LEU A 72 -10.24 -0.87 3.13
N HIS A 73 -11.56 -0.72 3.37
CA HIS A 73 -12.17 0.60 3.54
C HIS A 73 -12.03 1.20 4.94
N GLU A 74 -12.10 0.42 6.01
CA GLU A 74 -11.94 0.91 7.39
C GLU A 74 -11.08 -0.01 8.27
N PHE A 75 -10.27 0.61 9.13
CA PHE A 75 -9.76 0.00 10.36
C PHE A 75 -9.66 1.07 11.45
N HIS A 76 -10.26 0.77 12.60
CA HIS A 76 -10.33 1.68 13.73
C HIS A 76 -10.15 0.92 15.05
N ILE A 77 -9.20 1.35 15.88
CA ILE A 77 -9.10 0.90 17.27
C ILE A 77 -10.02 1.78 18.11
N THR A 78 -10.95 1.16 18.83
CA THR A 78 -12.01 1.86 19.56
C THR A 78 -11.56 2.29 20.97
N LEU A 79 -12.41 3.05 21.65
CA LEU A 79 -12.22 3.42 23.07
C LEU A 79 -12.25 2.21 24.03
N ASP A 80 -12.77 1.06 23.60
CA ASP A 80 -12.79 -0.20 24.37
C ASP A 80 -11.53 -1.07 24.13
N GLU A 81 -10.53 -0.55 23.40
CA GLU A 81 -9.32 -1.26 22.94
C GLU A 81 -9.59 -2.46 22.00
N THR A 82 -10.76 -2.47 21.35
CA THR A 82 -11.13 -3.42 20.29
C THR A 82 -10.75 -2.89 18.91
N ALA A 83 -10.75 -3.74 17.87
CA ALA A 83 -10.63 -3.31 16.47
C ALA A 83 -11.95 -3.45 15.72
N VAL A 84 -12.27 -2.46 14.88
CA VAL A 84 -13.43 -2.44 13.99
C VAL A 84 -12.97 -2.25 12.55
N TYR A 85 -13.51 -3.05 11.63
CA TYR A 85 -13.23 -2.96 10.20
C TYR A 85 -14.43 -3.36 9.33
N THR A 86 -14.42 -2.90 8.08
CA THR A 86 -15.42 -3.26 7.08
C THR A 86 -15.25 -4.71 6.60
N ILE A 87 -16.36 -5.29 6.15
CA ILE A 87 -16.48 -6.66 5.64
C ILE A 87 -17.47 -6.63 4.46
N TYR A 88 -17.28 -7.51 3.47
CA TYR A 88 -18.28 -7.79 2.44
C TYR A 88 -18.65 -9.29 2.46
N ASP A 89 -19.95 -9.57 2.48
CA ASP A 89 -20.54 -10.92 2.39
C ASP A 89 -21.35 -11.04 1.10
N ILE A 90 -21.34 -12.20 0.44
CA ILE A 90 -22.06 -12.43 -0.83
C ILE A 90 -23.37 -13.16 -0.55
N ARG A 91 -24.47 -12.39 -0.53
CA ARG A 91 -25.80 -12.85 -0.10
C ARG A 91 -26.81 -12.83 -1.26
N PRO A 92 -27.75 -13.78 -1.32
CA PRO A 92 -28.87 -13.71 -2.26
C PRO A 92 -29.90 -12.67 -1.80
N ALA A 93 -30.48 -11.92 -2.75
CA ALA A 93 -31.49 -10.89 -2.46
C ALA A 93 -32.48 -10.68 -3.63
N ASP A 94 -33.69 -10.21 -3.30
CA ASP A 94 -34.64 -9.72 -4.31
C ASP A 94 -34.27 -8.29 -4.71
N ILE A 95 -33.69 -8.17 -5.91
CA ILE A 95 -33.20 -6.91 -6.48
C ILE A 95 -34.04 -6.49 -7.71
N ARG A 96 -35.32 -6.90 -7.74
CA ARG A 96 -36.34 -6.43 -8.69
C ARG A 96 -36.60 -4.93 -8.59
N VAL A 97 -36.59 -4.36 -7.37
CA VAL A 97 -36.80 -2.92 -7.16
C VAL A 97 -35.72 -2.07 -7.85
N ALA A 98 -34.54 -2.64 -8.08
CA ALA A 98 -33.43 -2.04 -8.81
C ALA A 98 -33.32 -2.50 -10.29
N GLY A 99 -34.32 -3.24 -10.81
CA GLY A 99 -34.45 -3.54 -12.23
C GLY A 99 -33.85 -4.88 -12.73
N GLY A 100 -33.69 -5.90 -11.88
CA GLY A 100 -33.26 -7.24 -12.32
C GLY A 100 -33.96 -8.39 -11.57
N PRO A 101 -33.30 -9.55 -11.34
CA PRO A 101 -33.96 -10.77 -10.86
C PRO A 101 -34.43 -10.73 -9.40
N GLU A 102 -35.43 -11.56 -9.13
CA GLU A 102 -35.96 -11.92 -7.79
C GLU A 102 -34.99 -12.79 -6.97
N ASN A 103 -34.14 -13.56 -7.66
CA ASN A 103 -33.07 -14.36 -7.06
C ASN A 103 -31.73 -13.80 -7.57
N GLY A 104 -31.41 -12.56 -7.19
CA GLY A 104 -30.13 -11.92 -7.50
C GLY A 104 -29.14 -12.01 -6.35
N TRP A 105 -27.99 -11.37 -6.51
CA TRP A 105 -26.90 -11.38 -5.55
C TRP A 105 -26.43 -9.96 -5.19
N ILE A 106 -26.12 -9.75 -3.92
CA ILE A 106 -25.55 -8.52 -3.39
C ILE A 106 -24.20 -8.78 -2.72
N TRP A 107 -23.32 -7.79 -2.81
CA TRP A 107 -22.25 -7.60 -1.84
C TRP A 107 -22.84 -6.81 -0.68
N ASP A 108 -23.07 -7.47 0.45
CA ASP A 108 -23.73 -6.85 1.61
C ASP A 108 -22.74 -6.08 2.49
N GLY A 109 -23.07 -4.82 2.75
CA GLY A 109 -22.24 -3.92 3.55
C GLY A 109 -22.24 -4.38 5.00
N THR A 110 -21.15 -4.99 5.43
CA THR A 110 -21.01 -5.60 6.75
C THR A 110 -19.89 -4.90 7.52
N PHE A 111 -19.95 -4.90 8.84
CA PHE A 111 -18.78 -4.64 9.66
C PHE A 111 -18.71 -5.58 10.87
N GLN A 112 -17.50 -5.74 11.40
CA GLN A 112 -17.22 -6.56 12.57
C GLN A 112 -16.40 -5.74 13.58
N GLU A 113 -16.65 -5.99 14.86
CA GLU A 113 -15.79 -5.62 15.98
C GLU A 113 -15.15 -6.88 16.55
N VAL A 114 -13.84 -6.88 16.75
CA VAL A 114 -13.07 -8.01 17.30
C VAL A 114 -12.16 -7.60 18.44
N ASP A 115 -11.83 -8.55 19.31
CA ASP A 115 -10.69 -8.44 20.21
C ASP A 115 -9.35 -8.58 19.45
N ILE A 116 -8.41 -7.69 19.74
CA ILE A 116 -7.14 -7.54 18.99
C ILE A 116 -6.13 -8.66 19.30
N GLU A 117 -6.18 -9.24 20.51
CA GLU A 117 -5.24 -10.28 20.95
C GLU A 117 -5.67 -11.69 20.51
N THR A 118 -6.98 -11.92 20.33
CA THR A 118 -7.56 -13.24 20.06
C THR A 118 -8.22 -13.38 18.69
N ASN A 119 -8.57 -12.28 18.01
CA ASN A 119 -9.50 -12.24 16.87
C ASN A 119 -10.90 -12.82 17.20
N GLU A 120 -11.33 -12.83 18.48
CA GLU A 120 -12.69 -13.19 18.85
C GLU A 120 -13.69 -12.12 18.38
N LEU A 121 -14.80 -12.56 17.77
CA LEU A 121 -15.87 -11.68 17.28
C LEU A 121 -16.74 -11.18 18.44
N LEU A 122 -16.79 -9.86 18.61
CA LEU A 122 -17.52 -9.19 19.68
C LEU A 122 -18.88 -8.64 19.18
N PHE A 123 -18.91 -8.11 17.97
CA PHE A 123 -20.12 -7.56 17.33
C PHE A 123 -20.05 -7.70 15.80
N GLU A 124 -21.19 -7.91 15.14
CA GLU A 124 -21.32 -8.00 13.69
C GLU A 124 -22.63 -7.34 13.25
N TRP A 125 -22.59 -6.55 12.18
CA TRP A 125 -23.76 -5.82 11.66
C TRP A 125 -23.83 -5.90 10.14
N ARG A 126 -25.04 -6.07 9.58
CA ARG A 126 -25.31 -6.23 8.15
C ARG A 126 -26.33 -5.21 7.63
N ALA A 127 -25.98 -4.50 6.57
CA ALA A 127 -26.87 -3.51 5.97
C ALA A 127 -28.23 -4.08 5.53
N SER A 128 -28.25 -5.31 4.97
CA SER A 128 -29.48 -5.93 4.44
C SER A 128 -30.52 -6.28 5.51
N GLU A 129 -30.14 -6.25 6.79
CA GLU A 129 -31.02 -6.56 7.92
C GLU A 129 -31.73 -5.29 8.46
N HIS A 130 -31.31 -4.08 8.03
CA HIS A 130 -31.85 -2.79 8.51
C HIS A 130 -32.22 -1.77 7.40
N PHE A 131 -31.66 -1.90 6.18
CA PHE A 131 -31.89 -0.96 5.07
C PHE A 131 -32.49 -1.65 3.84
N ASP A 132 -33.36 -0.92 3.12
CA ASP A 132 -33.96 -1.41 1.88
C ASP A 132 -33.04 -1.06 0.71
N ILE A 133 -32.95 -1.95 -0.26
CA ILE A 133 -32.29 -1.72 -1.55
C ILE A 133 -32.84 -0.45 -2.25
N ALA A 134 -34.10 -0.09 -2.00
CA ALA A 134 -34.72 1.12 -2.48
C ALA A 134 -34.16 2.43 -1.88
N ASP A 135 -33.42 2.40 -0.75
CA ASP A 135 -32.88 3.59 -0.10
C ASP A 135 -31.67 4.19 -0.82
N VAL A 136 -31.02 3.44 -1.71
CA VAL A 136 -29.72 3.80 -2.29
C VAL A 136 -29.85 4.69 -3.53
N TYR A 137 -28.78 5.43 -3.86
CA TYR A 137 -28.71 6.32 -5.03
C TYR A 137 -27.87 5.75 -6.18
N ARG A 138 -27.06 4.70 -5.96
CA ARG A 138 -26.34 4.00 -7.04
C ARG A 138 -27.23 2.91 -7.64
N GLY A 139 -27.43 2.94 -8.96
CA GLY A 139 -28.04 1.83 -9.69
C GLY A 139 -27.05 0.69 -9.95
N ARG A 140 -27.57 -0.49 -10.29
CA ARG A 140 -26.83 -1.75 -10.49
C ARG A 140 -25.69 -1.73 -11.52
N GLU A 141 -25.78 -0.90 -12.54
CA GLU A 141 -24.81 -0.85 -13.66
C GLU A 141 -24.58 -2.19 -14.38
N GLY A 142 -25.54 -3.13 -14.30
CA GLY A 142 -25.43 -4.48 -14.86
C GLY A 142 -24.65 -5.46 -13.98
N SER A 143 -24.85 -5.38 -12.65
CA SER A 143 -24.37 -6.34 -11.65
C SER A 143 -25.52 -6.90 -10.81
N GLY A 144 -25.28 -8.05 -10.16
CA GLY A 144 -26.21 -8.76 -9.29
C GLY A 144 -27.01 -9.90 -9.95
N GLU A 145 -26.76 -10.22 -11.22
CA GLU A 145 -27.44 -11.31 -11.93
C GLU A 145 -26.97 -12.71 -11.51
N ASP A 146 -25.72 -12.81 -11.03
CA ASP A 146 -24.99 -14.03 -10.72
C ASP A 146 -24.10 -13.82 -9.48
N LYS A 147 -23.54 -14.90 -8.92
CA LYS A 147 -22.78 -14.84 -7.65
C LYS A 147 -21.35 -14.32 -7.86
N GLU A 148 -20.86 -14.44 -9.07
CA GLU A 148 -19.52 -14.08 -9.51
C GLU A 148 -19.40 -12.56 -9.75
N ARG A 149 -20.51 -11.90 -10.06
CA ARG A 149 -20.68 -10.44 -10.12
C ARG A 149 -21.92 -9.97 -9.33
N PRO A 150 -21.90 -10.03 -7.98
CA PRO A 150 -22.93 -9.44 -7.13
C PRO A 150 -23.03 -7.92 -7.31
N TRP A 151 -24.08 -7.32 -6.74
CA TRP A 151 -24.24 -5.87 -6.72
C TRP A 151 -23.83 -5.26 -5.37
N ASP A 152 -22.81 -4.40 -5.38
CA ASP A 152 -22.50 -3.46 -4.28
C ASP A 152 -23.57 -2.34 -4.26
N TYR A 153 -24.53 -2.48 -3.35
CA TYR A 153 -25.68 -1.56 -3.23
C TYR A 153 -25.49 -0.50 -2.14
N PHE A 154 -24.73 -0.79 -1.08
CA PHE A 154 -24.69 0.02 0.15
C PHE A 154 -23.36 0.77 0.35
N HIS A 155 -22.24 0.05 0.20
CA HIS A 155 -20.86 0.55 0.28
C HIS A 155 -20.52 1.32 1.57
N ILE A 156 -20.18 0.58 2.63
CA ILE A 156 -19.62 1.17 3.86
C ILE A 156 -18.18 1.63 3.57
N ASN A 157 -17.82 2.86 3.95
CA ASN A 157 -16.46 3.38 3.74
C ASN A 157 -15.80 4.08 4.94
N SER A 158 -16.51 4.19 6.06
CA SER A 158 -15.91 4.49 7.36
C SER A 158 -16.80 4.10 8.54
N ILE A 159 -16.17 3.74 9.65
CA ILE A 159 -16.80 3.37 10.92
C ILE A 159 -16.04 4.06 12.07
N ASP A 160 -16.77 4.50 13.09
CA ASP A 160 -16.26 5.08 14.35
C ASP A 160 -17.15 4.57 15.52
N LYS A 161 -16.68 4.61 16.77
CA LYS A 161 -17.41 4.10 17.95
C LYS A 161 -17.34 5.11 19.11
N ASP A 162 -18.50 5.47 19.68
CA ASP A 162 -18.58 6.43 20.79
C ASP A 162 -18.39 5.79 22.17
N ALA A 163 -18.24 6.64 23.19
CA ALA A 163 -18.13 6.23 24.60
C ALA A 163 -19.43 5.68 25.23
N LYS A 164 -20.55 5.60 24.47
CA LYS A 164 -21.78 4.88 24.85
C LYS A 164 -21.71 3.41 24.40
N GLY A 165 -20.78 3.10 23.48
CA GLY A 165 -20.59 1.81 22.82
C GLY A 165 -21.23 1.72 21.43
N ASN A 166 -21.71 2.84 20.87
CA ASN A 166 -22.51 2.89 19.65
C ASN A 166 -21.68 3.29 18.42
N PHE A 167 -22.06 2.80 17.25
CA PHE A 167 -21.29 2.96 16.01
C PHE A 167 -21.82 4.07 15.12
N LEU A 168 -20.93 4.85 14.52
CA LEU A 168 -21.20 5.77 13.41
C LEU A 168 -20.68 5.16 12.11
N VAL A 169 -21.58 4.90 11.17
CA VAL A 169 -21.27 4.26 9.88
C VAL A 169 -21.55 5.21 8.72
N SER A 170 -20.60 5.35 7.80
CA SER A 170 -20.79 6.09 6.54
C SER A 170 -21.20 5.13 5.42
N ALA A 171 -22.44 5.28 4.93
CA ALA A 171 -22.97 4.54 3.80
C ALA A 171 -22.88 5.41 2.54
N ARG A 172 -21.90 5.11 1.68
CA ARG A 172 -21.54 5.97 0.54
C ARG A 172 -22.67 6.07 -0.49
N TYR A 173 -23.39 4.98 -0.74
CA TYR A 173 -24.43 4.95 -1.79
C TYR A 173 -25.81 5.39 -1.28
N CYS A 174 -26.00 5.43 0.04
CA CYS A 174 -27.17 6.06 0.66
C CYS A 174 -27.01 7.58 0.82
N ASN A 175 -25.80 8.13 0.60
CA ASN A 175 -25.45 9.54 0.89
C ASN A 175 -25.80 9.95 2.34
N CYS A 176 -25.57 9.05 3.30
CA CYS A 176 -25.91 9.28 4.70
C CYS A 176 -24.88 8.72 5.67
N LEU A 177 -24.95 9.24 6.89
CA LEU A 177 -24.34 8.64 8.08
C LEU A 177 -25.44 7.99 8.93
N ILE A 178 -25.11 6.88 9.58
CA ILE A 178 -26.04 6.06 10.36
C ILE A 178 -25.45 5.88 11.75
N TYR A 179 -26.25 6.12 12.79
CA TYR A 179 -25.88 5.86 14.17
C TYR A 179 -26.60 4.62 14.67
N ILE A 180 -25.84 3.65 15.16
CA ILE A 180 -26.27 2.26 15.41
C ILE A 180 -26.04 1.91 16.88
N ASP A 181 -27.06 1.36 17.54
CA ASP A 181 -26.95 0.84 18.90
C ASP A 181 -26.04 -0.39 18.91
N GLY A 182 -24.89 -0.30 19.59
CA GLY A 182 -23.85 -1.33 19.59
C GLY A 182 -24.17 -2.58 20.41
N ARG A 183 -25.43 -2.76 20.84
CA ARG A 183 -25.90 -3.94 21.60
C ARG A 183 -27.02 -4.68 20.86
N THR A 184 -27.74 -3.98 19.99
CA THR A 184 -28.91 -4.50 19.27
C THR A 184 -28.76 -4.45 17.75
N GLY A 185 -27.85 -3.63 17.22
CA GLY A 185 -27.72 -3.37 15.79
C GLY A 185 -28.78 -2.41 15.24
N GLU A 186 -29.72 -1.94 16.05
CA GLU A 186 -30.79 -1.06 15.61
C GLU A 186 -30.30 0.34 15.26
N THR A 187 -30.90 0.93 14.23
CA THR A 187 -30.61 2.32 13.81
C THR A 187 -31.25 3.30 14.79
N ILE A 188 -30.43 4.06 15.51
CA ILE A 188 -30.85 5.13 16.43
C ILE A 188 -31.29 6.35 15.61
N TRP A 189 -30.47 6.77 14.65
CA TRP A 189 -30.81 7.81 13.67
C TRP A 189 -30.00 7.68 12.37
N THR A 190 -30.47 8.34 11.32
CA THR A 190 -29.76 8.58 10.06
C THR A 190 -29.64 10.08 9.81
N LEU A 191 -28.49 10.53 9.30
CA LEU A 191 -28.19 11.90 8.92
C LEU A 191 -27.87 11.95 7.41
N GLY A 192 -28.62 12.76 6.66
CA GLY A 192 -28.52 12.81 5.20
C GLY A 192 -29.29 11.69 4.48
N GLY A 193 -29.14 11.63 3.16
CA GLY A 193 -29.81 10.64 2.31
C GLY A 193 -31.35 10.69 2.35
N LYS A 194 -31.99 9.57 1.98
CA LYS A 194 -33.47 9.46 1.91
C LYS A 194 -34.16 9.31 3.27
N ARG A 195 -33.42 8.90 4.31
CA ARG A 195 -33.93 8.56 5.65
C ARG A 195 -33.54 9.56 6.76
N SER A 196 -33.01 10.75 6.42
CA SER A 196 -32.52 11.72 7.41
C SER A 196 -33.58 12.06 8.48
N ASN A 197 -33.22 11.90 9.75
CA ASN A 197 -34.06 12.31 10.88
C ASN A 197 -33.84 13.77 11.29
N PHE A 198 -32.79 14.41 10.79
CA PHE A 198 -32.37 15.75 11.22
C PHE A 198 -32.93 16.89 10.36
N THR A 199 -33.33 17.97 11.03
CA THR A 199 -33.61 19.26 10.41
C THR A 199 -32.31 20.03 10.20
N ASP A 200 -32.00 20.35 8.95
CA ASP A 200 -30.81 21.12 8.55
C ASP A 200 -31.03 22.62 8.81
N LEU A 201 -30.22 23.21 9.70
CA LEU A 201 -30.27 24.63 10.05
C LEU A 201 -29.33 25.50 9.18
N SER A 202 -28.61 24.88 8.24
CA SER A 202 -27.65 25.51 7.32
C SER A 202 -28.13 25.52 5.87
N GLY A 203 -29.45 25.50 5.66
CA GLY A 203 -30.08 25.61 4.34
C GLY A 203 -29.84 24.41 3.42
N GLY A 204 -29.51 23.24 3.99
CA GLY A 204 -29.16 22.02 3.28
C GLY A 204 -27.66 21.72 3.28
N ALA A 205 -26.80 22.67 3.67
CA ALA A 205 -25.34 22.51 3.59
C ALA A 205 -24.75 21.44 4.53
N ALA A 206 -25.50 21.02 5.56
CA ALA A 206 -25.12 19.97 6.50
C ALA A 206 -25.64 18.58 6.11
N THR A 207 -26.57 18.48 5.16
CA THR A 207 -27.26 17.24 4.78
C THR A 207 -27.18 16.89 3.28
N ASN A 208 -26.70 17.82 2.45
CA ASN A 208 -26.55 17.65 0.99
C ASN A 208 -25.21 17.03 0.56
N PHE A 209 -24.39 16.54 1.50
CA PHE A 209 -23.16 15.83 1.19
C PHE A 209 -23.46 14.55 0.39
N THR A 210 -22.56 14.17 -0.53
CA THR A 210 -22.76 12.95 -1.33
C THR A 210 -21.47 12.19 -1.59
N TRP A 211 -21.59 10.86 -1.66
CA TRP A 211 -20.48 9.91 -1.86
C TRP A 211 -19.36 10.04 -0.81
N GLN A 212 -19.73 10.52 0.39
CA GLN A 212 -18.85 10.97 1.47
C GLN A 212 -17.98 9.86 2.06
N HIS A 213 -16.82 10.21 2.64
CA HIS A 213 -15.89 9.27 3.28
C HIS A 213 -15.45 9.79 4.67
N HIS A 214 -14.91 8.87 5.48
CA HIS A 214 -14.20 9.17 6.74
C HIS A 214 -15.00 10.06 7.71
N ALA A 215 -16.23 9.64 7.99
CA ALA A 215 -17.01 10.16 9.09
C ALA A 215 -16.37 9.77 10.44
N ARG A 216 -16.24 10.77 11.33
CA ARG A 216 -15.72 10.61 12.69
C ARG A 216 -16.50 11.44 13.69
N PHE A 217 -16.76 10.88 14.86
CA PHE A 217 -17.25 11.62 16.01
C PHE A 217 -16.22 12.66 16.47
N ARG A 218 -16.73 13.76 17.03
CA ARG A 218 -15.98 14.82 17.69
C ARG A 218 -16.72 15.28 18.94
N ASP A 219 -16.04 16.04 19.79
CA ASP A 219 -16.62 16.72 20.96
C ASP A 219 -17.48 15.81 21.86
N ASN A 220 -17.04 14.56 22.05
CA ASN A 220 -17.74 13.51 22.79
C ASN A 220 -19.17 13.21 22.26
N GLY A 221 -19.34 13.26 20.93
CA GLY A 221 -20.55 12.86 20.21
C GLY A 221 -21.45 14.00 19.76
N THR A 222 -21.24 15.24 20.22
CA THR A 222 -22.09 16.41 19.85
C THR A 222 -21.75 17.01 18.48
N ALA A 223 -20.72 16.49 17.80
CA ALA A 223 -20.31 16.97 16.49
C ALA A 223 -19.67 15.84 15.66
N ILE A 224 -19.64 16.01 14.34
CA ILE A 224 -19.06 15.04 13.38
C ILE A 224 -18.20 15.76 12.34
N THR A 225 -17.06 15.17 11.99
CA THR A 225 -16.29 15.53 10.78
C THR A 225 -16.43 14.47 9.70
N LEU A 226 -16.61 14.87 8.43
CA LEU A 226 -16.62 13.97 7.27
C LEU A 226 -16.01 14.65 6.03
N LEU A 227 -15.52 13.87 5.06
CA LEU A 227 -15.13 14.36 3.74
C LEU A 227 -16.33 14.24 2.80
N ASP A 228 -16.86 15.37 2.34
CA ASP A 228 -17.90 15.40 1.30
C ASP A 228 -17.21 15.39 -0.08
N ASN A 229 -17.17 14.20 -0.68
CA ASN A 229 -16.58 13.97 -2.00
C ASN A 229 -17.35 14.71 -3.11
N SER A 230 -18.67 14.81 -2.99
CA SER A 230 -19.58 15.48 -3.93
C SER A 230 -19.39 15.10 -5.42
N SER A 231 -18.96 13.85 -5.64
CA SER A 231 -18.68 13.29 -6.96
C SER A 231 -18.76 11.78 -6.92
N ARG A 232 -19.47 11.17 -7.88
CA ARG A 232 -19.49 9.72 -8.10
C ARG A 232 -18.42 9.26 -9.09
N GLY A 233 -17.79 10.19 -9.82
CA GLY A 233 -16.87 9.89 -10.92
C GLY A 233 -17.53 9.94 -12.29
N ARG A 234 -17.15 9.01 -13.18
CA ARG A 234 -17.57 9.01 -14.60
C ARG A 234 -19.10 8.87 -14.73
N GLY A 235 -19.71 9.69 -15.59
CA GLY A 235 -21.14 9.66 -15.89
C GLY A 235 -22.05 10.39 -14.89
N ALA A 236 -21.50 10.98 -13.83
CA ALA A 236 -22.23 11.81 -12.86
C ALA A 236 -21.70 13.26 -12.86
N PRO A 237 -22.44 14.23 -12.29
CA PRO A 237 -21.87 15.51 -11.91
C PRO A 237 -20.64 15.34 -11.00
N GLN A 238 -19.66 16.22 -11.18
CA GLN A 238 -18.42 16.24 -10.40
C GLN A 238 -18.21 17.64 -9.84
N TYR A 239 -18.60 17.86 -8.60
CA TYR A 239 -18.35 19.10 -7.86
C TYR A 239 -17.01 19.00 -7.12
N PRO A 240 -16.46 20.12 -6.61
CA PRO A 240 -15.28 20.09 -5.76
C PRO A 240 -15.62 19.47 -4.41
N SER A 241 -14.67 18.73 -3.83
CA SER A 241 -14.82 18.06 -2.54
C SER A 241 -14.43 18.99 -1.39
N ARG A 242 -15.15 18.94 -0.27
CA ARG A 242 -14.94 19.77 0.93
C ARG A 242 -14.79 18.91 2.19
N GLY A 243 -13.96 19.36 3.13
CA GLY A 243 -14.07 18.86 4.50
C GLY A 243 -15.27 19.52 5.19
N LEU A 244 -16.06 18.75 5.94
CA LEU A 244 -17.17 19.29 6.74
C LEU A 244 -16.93 19.04 8.23
N TYR A 245 -17.33 20.01 9.04
CA TYR A 245 -17.52 19.88 10.48
C TYR A 245 -18.96 20.28 10.81
N LEU A 246 -19.74 19.37 11.37
CA LEU A 246 -21.16 19.55 11.69
C LEU A 246 -21.39 19.48 13.21
N ASP A 247 -22.22 20.36 13.76
CA ASP A 247 -22.79 20.19 15.11
C ASP A 247 -24.10 19.39 15.02
N ILE A 248 -24.36 18.55 16.03
CA ILE A 248 -25.52 17.66 16.09
C ILE A 248 -26.22 17.81 17.45
N ASP A 249 -27.52 18.04 17.41
CA ASP A 249 -28.41 18.03 18.57
C ASP A 249 -29.34 16.80 18.50
N GLU A 250 -28.98 15.73 19.23
CA GLU A 250 -29.79 14.49 19.35
C GLU A 250 -31.11 14.70 20.13
N THR A 251 -31.33 15.85 20.77
CA THR A 251 -32.57 16.14 21.54
C THR A 251 -33.60 16.87 20.68
N ASN A 252 -33.17 17.87 19.90
CA ASN A 252 -34.04 18.60 18.98
C ASN A 252 -34.07 17.98 17.56
N MET A 253 -33.21 17.00 17.29
CA MET A 253 -32.96 16.42 15.96
C MET A 253 -32.65 17.52 14.92
N THR A 254 -31.69 18.38 15.26
CA THR A 254 -31.18 19.43 14.37
C THR A 254 -29.69 19.24 14.08
N VAL A 255 -29.28 19.63 12.88
CA VAL A 255 -27.87 19.61 12.43
C VAL A 255 -27.51 20.95 11.80
N GLN A 256 -26.29 21.42 12.04
CA GLN A 256 -25.76 22.63 11.41
C GLN A 256 -24.30 22.45 10.99
N VAL A 257 -23.88 23.16 9.94
CA VAL A 257 -22.48 23.32 9.58
C VAL A 257 -21.81 24.22 10.63
N ARG A 258 -20.80 23.67 11.32
CA ARG A 258 -19.85 24.45 12.11
C ARG A 258 -18.78 25.09 11.22
N HIS A 259 -18.24 24.31 10.27
CA HIS A 259 -17.22 24.80 9.33
C HIS A 259 -17.17 23.98 8.02
N GLU A 260 -16.69 24.61 6.93
CA GLU A 260 -16.42 23.97 5.63
C GLU A 260 -14.98 24.24 5.16
N TYR A 261 -14.17 23.18 5.01
CA TYR A 261 -12.79 23.26 4.57
C TYR A 261 -12.71 23.12 3.04
N TRP A 262 -12.70 24.27 2.35
CA TRP A 262 -12.58 24.38 0.90
C TRP A 262 -11.15 24.72 0.47
N ASN A 263 -10.61 24.02 -0.53
CA ASN A 263 -9.33 24.39 -1.15
C ASN A 263 -9.54 25.45 -2.25
N GLU A 264 -8.67 26.46 -2.31
CA GLU A 264 -8.64 27.51 -3.35
C GLU A 264 -8.59 26.95 -4.78
N TYR A 265 -7.88 25.83 -4.94
CA TYR A 265 -7.88 25.00 -6.14
C TYR A 265 -8.98 23.94 -5.99
N PRO A 266 -10.04 23.93 -6.83
CA PRO A 266 -11.20 23.09 -6.62
C PRO A 266 -10.93 21.60 -6.93
N ILE A 267 -10.41 20.87 -5.95
CA ILE A 267 -10.09 19.43 -6.04
C ILE A 267 -11.37 18.60 -6.16
N LYS A 268 -11.42 17.66 -7.10
CA LYS A 268 -12.57 16.76 -7.32
C LYS A 268 -12.19 15.31 -7.03
N SER A 269 -12.50 14.82 -5.84
CA SER A 269 -12.22 13.43 -5.46
C SER A 269 -13.49 12.58 -5.50
N GLN A 270 -13.59 11.68 -6.49
CA GLN A 270 -14.77 10.81 -6.68
C GLN A 270 -14.91 9.67 -5.65
N SER A 271 -13.85 9.39 -4.89
CA SER A 271 -13.80 8.32 -3.89
C SER A 271 -12.59 8.47 -2.99
N GLN A 272 -12.60 7.74 -1.87
CA GLN A 272 -11.52 7.73 -0.88
C GLN A 272 -11.33 9.12 -0.22
N GLY A 273 -10.30 9.23 0.61
CA GLY A 273 -9.93 10.47 1.32
C GLY A 273 -10.32 10.50 2.79
N SER A 274 -9.84 11.51 3.50
CA SER A 274 -9.89 11.64 4.96
C SER A 274 -10.04 13.09 5.43
N ILE A 275 -10.56 13.27 6.63
CA ILE A 275 -10.49 14.52 7.40
C ILE A 275 -10.03 14.23 8.82
N GLN A 276 -8.98 14.94 9.26
CA GLN A 276 -8.35 14.76 10.58
C GLN A 276 -8.14 16.13 11.23
N ILE A 277 -8.87 16.40 12.33
CA ILE A 277 -8.44 17.41 13.29
C ILE A 277 -7.17 16.88 13.98
N LEU A 278 -6.13 17.72 14.05
CA LEU A 278 -4.82 17.42 14.62
C LEU A 278 -4.69 18.00 16.03
N ASP A 279 -3.77 17.46 16.84
CA ASP A 279 -3.50 17.93 18.22
C ASP A 279 -3.12 19.42 18.32
N SER A 280 -2.67 20.02 17.21
CA SER A 280 -2.37 21.46 17.12
C SER A 280 -3.60 22.35 16.88
N GLY A 281 -4.79 21.77 16.71
CA GLY A 281 -6.01 22.46 16.28
C GLY A 281 -6.10 22.69 14.76
N ASN A 282 -5.11 22.24 13.99
CA ASN A 282 -5.15 22.29 12.52
C ASN A 282 -6.05 21.17 11.96
N VAL A 283 -6.50 21.31 10.72
CA VAL A 283 -7.33 20.32 10.03
C VAL A 283 -6.64 19.83 8.76
N LEU A 284 -6.31 18.54 8.71
CA LEU A 284 -5.78 17.89 7.52
C LEU A 284 -6.92 17.25 6.72
N VAL A 285 -7.04 17.62 5.44
CA VAL A 285 -7.95 16.99 4.47
C VAL A 285 -7.12 16.25 3.42
N GLY A 286 -7.27 14.93 3.34
CA GLY A 286 -6.64 14.06 2.33
C GLY A 286 -7.61 13.76 1.20
N TYR A 287 -7.21 13.96 -0.05
CA TYR A 287 -8.12 13.92 -1.21
C TYR A 287 -8.16 12.59 -1.96
N GLY A 288 -7.65 11.49 -1.40
CA GLY A 288 -8.01 10.14 -1.82
C GLY A 288 -7.61 9.80 -3.26
N PHE A 289 -8.63 9.66 -4.12
CA PHE A 289 -8.49 9.45 -5.57
C PHE A 289 -7.78 10.60 -6.31
N SER A 290 -7.76 11.81 -5.74
CA SER A 290 -6.88 12.90 -6.20
C SER A 290 -5.65 12.97 -5.29
N ALA A 291 -4.45 12.88 -5.88
CA ALA A 291 -3.16 12.76 -5.18
C ALA A 291 -2.70 14.03 -4.42
N ALA A 292 -3.47 14.44 -3.42
CA ALA A 292 -3.26 15.63 -2.61
C ALA A 292 -3.63 15.45 -1.13
N TRP A 293 -3.07 16.33 -0.32
CA TRP A 293 -3.66 16.74 0.96
C TRP A 293 -3.54 18.25 1.14
N THR A 294 -4.33 18.80 2.05
CA THR A 294 -4.27 20.21 2.45
C THR A 294 -4.44 20.30 3.96
N GLU A 295 -3.54 21.03 4.62
CA GLU A 295 -3.62 21.35 6.04
C GLU A 295 -4.13 22.79 6.18
N PHE A 296 -5.21 22.94 6.93
CA PHE A 296 -5.89 24.19 7.22
C PHE A 296 -5.71 24.58 8.69
N SER A 297 -5.91 25.86 9.00
CA SER A 297 -6.25 26.29 10.37
C SER A 297 -7.66 25.82 10.73
N MET A 298 -8.03 25.87 12.02
CA MET A 298 -9.39 25.55 12.46
C MET A 298 -10.46 26.42 11.77
N ASP A 299 -10.10 27.66 11.44
CA ASP A 299 -10.93 28.68 10.78
C ASP A 299 -10.86 28.63 9.24
N GLY A 300 -10.21 27.62 8.65
CA GLY A 300 -10.25 27.33 7.22
C GLY A 300 -9.17 28.00 6.36
N GLU A 301 -8.17 28.67 6.95
CA GLU A 301 -7.04 29.22 6.18
C GLU A 301 -6.09 28.10 5.73
N VAL A 302 -5.67 28.09 4.46
CA VAL A 302 -4.71 27.10 3.94
C VAL A 302 -3.32 27.37 4.51
N LEU A 303 -2.79 26.43 5.31
CA LEU A 303 -1.45 26.50 5.91
C LEU A 303 -0.41 25.73 5.07
N CYS A 304 -0.81 24.60 4.48
CA CYS A 304 0.04 23.80 3.60
C CYS A 304 -0.82 23.05 2.58
N HIS A 305 -0.40 23.03 1.32
CA HIS A 305 -1.08 22.32 0.25
C HIS A 305 -0.03 21.55 -0.58
N ALA A 306 -0.26 20.25 -0.76
CA ALA A 306 0.75 19.35 -1.32
C ALA A 306 0.15 18.40 -2.36
N HIS A 307 0.92 18.15 -3.43
CA HIS A 307 0.61 17.24 -4.52
C HIS A 307 1.71 16.18 -4.67
N PHE A 308 1.32 14.93 -4.87
CA PHE A 308 2.25 13.81 -5.15
C PHE A 308 2.02 13.17 -6.53
N ALA A 309 1.32 13.87 -7.43
CA ALA A 309 1.19 13.54 -8.85
C ALA A 309 1.32 14.80 -9.74
N PRO A 310 1.67 14.66 -11.04
CA PRO A 310 1.65 15.79 -11.98
C PRO A 310 0.24 16.36 -12.12
N GLY A 311 0.10 17.69 -12.04
CA GLY A 311 -1.21 18.38 -12.03
C GLY A 311 -2.14 18.05 -13.22
N ARG A 312 -1.59 17.69 -14.38
CA ARG A 312 -2.36 17.23 -15.56
C ARG A 312 -3.11 15.92 -15.31
N ASP A 313 -2.53 15.00 -14.54
CA ASP A 313 -3.05 13.66 -14.30
C ASP A 313 -3.75 13.56 -12.92
N PHE A 314 -3.88 14.67 -12.21
CA PHE A 314 -4.28 14.76 -10.81
C PHE A 314 -5.67 14.17 -10.48
N HIS A 315 -6.65 14.33 -11.38
CA HIS A 315 -8.01 13.76 -11.23
C HIS A 315 -8.20 12.46 -12.02
N THR A 316 -7.12 11.76 -12.40
CA THR A 316 -7.21 10.55 -13.24
C THR A 316 -7.17 9.23 -12.47
N GLY A 317 -6.81 9.24 -11.18
CA GLY A 317 -6.64 8.02 -10.37
C GLY A 317 -5.39 7.19 -10.70
N LYS A 318 -4.50 7.67 -11.59
CA LYS A 318 -3.22 6.99 -11.89
C LYS A 318 -2.25 6.95 -10.71
N VAL A 319 -2.42 7.87 -9.77
CA VAL A 319 -1.70 7.97 -8.50
C VAL A 319 -2.76 8.36 -7.48
N VAL A 320 -2.85 7.60 -6.38
CA VAL A 320 -3.86 7.77 -5.32
C VAL A 320 -3.21 7.52 -3.96
N SER A 321 -3.86 7.96 -2.89
CA SER A 321 -3.57 7.50 -1.53
C SER A 321 -4.89 7.41 -0.79
N TYR A 322 -5.30 6.21 -0.41
CA TYR A 322 -6.67 5.94 0.05
C TYR A 322 -7.13 6.87 1.19
N ARG A 323 -6.25 7.14 2.16
CA ARG A 323 -6.40 8.19 3.17
C ARG A 323 -5.04 8.80 3.46
N THR A 324 -5.01 10.04 3.93
CA THR A 324 -3.79 10.71 4.40
C THR A 324 -3.97 11.16 5.84
N PHE A 325 -2.97 10.88 6.68
CA PHE A 325 -2.97 11.17 8.10
C PHE A 325 -1.61 11.75 8.54
N LYS A 326 -1.60 12.51 9.64
CA LYS A 326 -0.41 13.15 10.19
C LYS A 326 -0.36 12.94 11.71
N HIS A 327 0.62 12.16 12.16
CA HIS A 327 0.78 11.75 13.56
C HIS A 327 2.22 11.97 14.04
N PRO A 328 2.45 12.10 15.36
CA PRO A 328 3.75 11.76 15.93
C PRO A 328 4.05 10.28 15.68
N TRP A 329 5.32 9.94 15.45
CA TRP A 329 5.79 8.56 15.36
C TRP A 329 7.24 8.48 15.81
N VAL A 330 7.60 7.47 16.62
CA VAL A 330 8.97 7.25 17.10
C VAL A 330 9.47 5.89 16.63
N GLY A 331 10.01 5.86 15.41
CA GLY A 331 10.58 4.66 14.79
C GLY A 331 11.98 4.33 15.33
N LYS A 332 12.14 3.08 15.77
CA LYS A 332 13.32 2.49 16.41
C LYS A 332 13.63 1.14 15.74
N PRO A 333 13.97 1.11 14.45
CA PRO A 333 14.24 -0.13 13.72
C PRO A 333 15.35 -0.94 14.40
N ASN A 334 15.21 -2.27 14.37
CA ASN A 334 16.19 -3.22 14.90
C ASN A 334 17.39 -3.49 13.95
N THR A 335 17.34 -2.94 12.73
CA THR A 335 18.43 -2.96 11.75
C THR A 335 19.54 -1.96 12.14
N LEU A 336 20.73 -2.07 11.53
CA LEU A 336 21.76 -1.02 11.64
C LEU A 336 21.60 0.04 10.54
N PRO A 337 22.25 1.22 10.65
CA PRO A 337 22.35 2.19 9.55
C PRO A 337 23.05 1.59 8.33
N ASP A 338 22.50 1.87 7.15
CA ASP A 338 23.16 1.64 5.86
C ASP A 338 24.21 2.73 5.62
N PHE A 339 25.37 2.35 5.08
CA PHE A 339 26.52 3.24 4.95
C PHE A 339 27.28 3.05 3.64
N GLU A 340 27.54 4.14 2.92
CA GLU A 340 28.37 4.17 1.71
C GLU A 340 29.63 5.02 1.94
N VAL A 341 30.77 4.60 1.36
CA VAL A 341 31.95 5.47 1.17
C VAL A 341 32.42 5.50 -0.29
N TYR A 342 32.70 6.69 -0.80
CA TYR A 342 33.21 6.92 -2.16
C TYR A 342 34.12 8.17 -2.22
N ALA A 343 35.35 8.02 -2.73
CA ALA A 343 36.36 9.07 -2.76
C ALA A 343 36.51 9.80 -1.39
N TYR A 344 36.17 11.09 -1.29
CA TYR A 344 36.18 11.86 -0.03
C TYR A 344 34.77 12.17 0.51
N ARG A 345 33.79 11.34 0.15
CA ARG A 345 32.40 11.42 0.62
C ARG A 345 31.97 10.10 1.25
N ALA A 346 31.09 10.20 2.21
CA ALA A 346 30.31 9.09 2.71
C ALA A 346 28.83 9.46 2.69
N ALA A 347 27.94 8.48 2.70
CA ALA A 347 26.49 8.68 2.83
C ALA A 347 25.92 7.73 3.89
N ALA A 348 24.93 8.19 4.64
CA ALA A 348 24.29 7.42 5.69
C ALA A 348 22.77 7.56 5.64
N SER A 349 22.06 6.44 5.70
CA SER A 349 20.60 6.40 5.90
C SER A 349 20.24 5.27 6.87
N TRP A 350 19.04 5.32 7.43
CA TRP A 350 18.54 4.27 8.33
C TRP A 350 17.01 4.27 8.29
N ASN A 351 16.45 3.30 7.57
CA ASN A 351 15.05 3.25 7.21
C ASN A 351 14.14 3.18 8.45
N GLY A 352 13.36 4.23 8.70
CA GLY A 352 12.47 4.35 9.86
C GLY A 352 13.09 4.88 11.15
N ALA A 353 14.39 5.17 11.21
CA ALA A 353 15.01 5.68 12.44
C ALA A 353 14.72 7.18 12.63
N THR A 354 13.76 7.53 13.49
CA THR A 354 13.30 8.92 13.68
C THR A 354 14.16 9.71 14.67
N GLU A 355 14.72 9.05 15.69
CA GLU A 355 15.47 9.69 16.79
C GLU A 355 16.87 10.21 16.38
N VAL A 356 17.32 9.92 15.16
CA VAL A 356 18.67 10.26 14.68
C VAL A 356 18.78 11.77 14.45
N SER A 357 19.50 12.46 15.32
CA SER A 357 19.76 13.90 15.24
C SER A 357 21.04 14.20 14.47
N HIS A 358 22.10 13.41 14.68
CA HIS A 358 23.42 13.62 14.10
C HIS A 358 24.05 12.30 13.65
N TRP A 359 24.85 12.38 12.60
CA TRP A 359 25.76 11.32 12.16
C TRP A 359 27.19 11.67 12.55
N VAL A 360 27.87 10.76 13.23
CA VAL A 360 29.30 10.87 13.55
C VAL A 360 30.08 9.91 12.65
N LEU A 361 31.00 10.43 11.85
CA LEU A 361 31.95 9.64 11.06
C LEU A 361 33.13 9.23 11.93
N GLU A 362 33.45 7.94 11.92
CA GLU A 362 34.54 7.37 12.72
C GLU A 362 35.43 6.47 11.85
N GLY A 363 36.74 6.49 12.12
CA GLY A 363 37.73 5.70 11.36
C GLY A 363 38.56 4.76 12.23
N THR A 364 38.96 3.62 11.66
CA THR A 364 39.88 2.67 12.28
C THR A 364 40.80 2.00 11.24
N ASN A 365 41.94 1.49 11.73
CA ASN A 365 42.85 0.65 10.96
C ASN A 365 42.72 -0.85 11.31
N GLU A 366 41.99 -1.17 12.39
CA GLU A 366 41.64 -2.53 12.77
C GLU A 366 40.46 -3.02 11.93
N LYS A 367 40.53 -4.26 11.43
CA LYS A 367 39.53 -4.78 10.50
C LYS A 367 38.23 -5.20 11.20
N ILE A 368 38.37 -5.91 12.33
CA ILE A 368 37.27 -6.35 13.22
C ILE A 368 37.85 -6.47 14.64
N SER A 369 37.23 -5.83 15.62
CA SER A 369 37.28 -6.21 17.04
C SER A 369 36.13 -5.54 17.79
N GLU A 370 35.51 -6.23 18.75
CA GLU A 370 34.58 -5.61 19.71
C GLU A 370 35.31 -4.60 20.63
N THR A 371 36.64 -4.73 20.77
CA THR A 371 37.50 -3.81 21.51
C THR A 371 38.01 -2.63 20.68
N ALA A 372 37.67 -2.56 19.39
CA ALA A 372 38.14 -1.48 18.53
C ALA A 372 37.63 -0.13 19.05
N GLN A 373 38.48 0.88 19.03
CA GLN A 373 38.15 2.26 19.41
C GLN A 373 38.24 3.17 18.17
N PRO A 374 37.20 3.22 17.31
CA PRO A 374 37.18 4.11 16.16
C PRO A 374 37.39 5.57 16.57
N THR A 375 38.29 6.25 15.87
CA THR A 375 38.62 7.64 16.12
C THR A 375 37.59 8.53 15.43
N PHE A 376 37.08 9.53 16.16
CA PHE A 376 36.22 10.58 15.60
C PHE A 376 36.91 11.30 14.43
N LEU A 377 36.18 11.51 13.33
CA LEU A 377 36.65 12.27 12.17
C LEU A 377 35.83 13.53 11.93
N SER A 378 34.50 13.41 11.90
CA SER A 378 33.58 14.51 11.68
C SER A 378 32.20 14.18 12.26
N ALA A 379 31.36 15.21 12.42
CA ALA A 379 29.93 15.03 12.71
C ALA A 379 29.11 16.03 11.88
N VAL A 380 27.94 15.59 11.44
CA VAL A 380 26.97 16.43 10.71
C VAL A 380 25.56 16.20 11.27
N PRO A 381 24.67 17.21 11.28
CA PRO A 381 23.26 16.99 11.57
C PRO A 381 22.62 16.11 10.48
N LYS A 382 21.59 15.35 10.83
CA LYS A 382 20.81 14.58 9.84
C LYS A 382 20.06 15.53 8.92
N ASP A 383 20.28 15.38 7.62
CA ASP A 383 19.43 15.94 6.57
C ASP A 383 18.79 14.81 5.75
N GLY A 384 17.57 15.03 5.29
CA GLY A 384 16.78 14.08 4.48
C GLY A 384 16.60 12.68 5.08
N PHE A 385 16.37 11.72 4.19
CA PHE A 385 16.45 10.29 4.45
C PHE A 385 17.92 9.85 4.53
N GLU A 386 18.69 10.25 3.52
CA GLU A 386 20.12 10.05 3.38
C GLU A 386 20.87 11.36 3.64
N THR A 387 21.91 11.30 4.46
CA THR A 387 22.78 12.45 4.76
C THR A 387 24.18 12.20 4.21
N VAL A 388 24.67 13.11 3.36
CA VAL A 388 26.05 13.08 2.83
C VAL A 388 27.01 13.70 3.85
N ILE A 389 28.13 13.02 4.10
CA ILE A 389 29.13 13.37 5.11
C ILE A 389 30.49 13.57 4.41
N PRO A 390 31.19 14.70 4.61
CA PRO A 390 32.54 14.90 4.08
C PRO A 390 33.56 14.08 4.90
N ILE A 391 34.44 13.37 4.19
CA ILE A 391 35.59 12.68 4.80
C ILE A 391 36.77 13.66 4.83
N PRO A 392 37.40 13.94 5.99
CA PRO A 392 38.55 14.86 6.07
C PRO A 392 39.73 14.42 5.19
N ASN A 393 40.33 15.35 4.45
CA ASN A 393 41.42 15.09 3.51
C ASN A 393 42.69 14.49 4.16
N ASP A 394 42.85 14.63 5.47
CA ASP A 394 43.97 14.11 6.26
C ASP A 394 43.67 12.76 6.96
N THR A 395 42.52 12.15 6.66
CA THR A 395 42.12 10.82 7.16
C THR A 395 43.12 9.73 6.75
N LYS A 396 43.54 8.88 7.69
CA LYS A 396 44.58 7.83 7.50
C LYS A 396 44.11 6.43 7.95
N PHE A 397 42.80 6.21 7.93
CA PHE A 397 42.16 4.97 8.36
C PHE A 397 41.79 4.11 7.15
N LYS A 398 41.85 2.78 7.28
CA LYS A 398 41.48 1.83 6.21
C LYS A 398 40.00 1.47 6.22
N TYR A 399 39.33 1.69 7.34
CA TYR A 399 37.92 1.40 7.52
C TYR A 399 37.23 2.60 8.16
N LEU A 400 36.03 2.90 7.69
CA LEU A 400 35.17 3.96 8.20
C LEU A 400 33.82 3.35 8.63
N ARG A 401 33.11 4.02 9.54
CA ARG A 401 31.69 3.77 9.84
C ARG A 401 31.00 5.08 10.20
N VAL A 402 29.68 5.06 10.26
CA VAL A 402 28.89 6.08 10.96
C VAL A 402 28.31 5.57 12.25
N ARG A 403 28.13 6.49 13.20
CA ARG A 403 27.39 6.27 14.44
C ARG A 403 26.20 7.25 14.49
N ALA A 404 25.01 6.71 14.66
CA ALA A 404 23.78 7.46 14.82
C ALA A 404 23.66 7.98 16.25
N VAL A 405 23.40 9.28 16.41
CA VAL A 405 23.36 9.95 17.71
C VAL A 405 22.03 10.69 17.91
N SER A 406 21.42 10.50 19.09
CA SER A 406 20.16 11.15 19.48
C SER A 406 20.35 12.65 19.75
N ALA A 407 19.25 13.40 19.83
CA ALA A 407 19.29 14.82 20.21
C ALA A 407 19.87 15.07 21.62
N LYS A 408 19.98 14.03 22.47
CA LYS A 408 20.59 14.08 23.81
C LYS A 408 22.09 13.70 23.81
N GLY A 409 22.66 13.33 22.66
CA GLY A 409 24.04 12.83 22.55
C GLY A 409 24.20 11.32 22.80
N GLU A 410 23.10 10.58 22.99
CA GLU A 410 23.15 9.13 23.20
C GLU A 410 23.44 8.43 21.87
N THR A 411 24.19 7.33 21.90
CA THR A 411 24.38 6.49 20.69
C THR A 411 23.17 5.58 20.51
N LEU A 412 22.57 5.63 19.32
CA LEU A 412 21.44 4.79 18.94
C LEU A 412 21.91 3.47 18.33
N ALA A 413 22.78 3.56 17.31
CA ALA A 413 23.44 2.43 16.65
C ALA A 413 24.71 2.91 15.94
N ALA A 414 25.49 1.99 15.40
CA ALA A 414 26.54 2.28 14.43
C ALA A 414 26.41 1.37 13.21
N SER A 415 26.76 1.86 12.03
CA SER A 415 26.85 1.04 10.84
C SER A 415 27.94 -0.02 11.00
N LYS A 416 27.89 -1.05 10.16
CA LYS A 416 29.05 -1.89 9.87
C LYS A 416 30.21 -1.03 9.35
N LEU A 417 31.43 -1.55 9.45
CA LEU A 417 32.61 -0.92 8.86
C LEU A 417 32.60 -1.08 7.33
N ALA A 418 32.87 0.00 6.61
CA ALA A 418 33.18 -0.02 5.17
C ALA A 418 34.68 0.11 4.95
N ARG A 419 35.23 -0.57 3.94
CA ARG A 419 36.62 -0.36 3.50
C ARG A 419 36.70 0.97 2.76
N TRP A 420 37.57 1.87 3.20
CA TRP A 420 37.79 3.14 2.54
C TRP A 420 39.09 3.12 1.73
N ASP A 421 39.01 3.60 0.50
CA ASP A 421 40.13 3.81 -0.41
C ASP A 421 39.82 5.06 -1.26
N PRO A 422 40.48 6.21 -1.00
CA PRO A 422 40.21 7.45 -1.73
C PRO A 422 40.68 7.41 -3.20
N THR A 423 41.30 6.32 -3.64
CA THR A 423 41.69 6.09 -5.04
C THR A 423 40.78 5.09 -5.77
N SER A 424 39.76 4.55 -5.08
CA SER A 424 38.74 3.71 -5.69
C SER A 424 37.85 4.49 -6.67
N ASN A 425 37.61 3.92 -7.85
CA ASN A 425 36.58 4.39 -8.79
C ASN A 425 35.17 3.85 -8.45
N GLU A 426 35.07 2.95 -7.47
CA GLU A 426 33.85 2.28 -7.05
C GLU A 426 33.50 2.65 -5.61
N ALA A 427 32.20 2.84 -5.34
CA ALA A 427 31.67 3.07 -4.00
C ALA A 427 31.58 1.76 -3.21
N VAL A 428 31.85 1.82 -1.90
CA VAL A 428 31.68 0.68 -0.99
C VAL A 428 30.44 0.92 -0.15
N VAL A 429 29.32 0.33 -0.58
CA VAL A 429 28.06 0.27 0.17
C VAL A 429 28.10 -0.91 1.13
N VAL A 430 27.67 -0.69 2.37
CA VAL A 430 27.51 -1.73 3.38
C VAL A 430 26.14 -1.59 4.03
N SER A 431 25.26 -2.56 3.79
CA SER A 431 23.92 -2.54 4.38
C SER A 431 23.93 -2.99 5.85
N GLY A 432 23.12 -2.32 6.65
CA GLY A 432 22.91 -2.61 8.06
C GLY A 432 21.95 -3.75 8.35
N ASP A 433 21.18 -4.21 7.36
CA ASP A 433 20.17 -5.28 7.48
C ASP A 433 20.65 -6.64 6.92
N SER A 434 21.82 -6.68 6.28
CA SER A 434 22.37 -7.95 5.78
C SER A 434 22.88 -8.85 6.90
N ASN A 435 22.61 -10.16 6.84
CA ASN A 435 23.24 -11.14 7.73
C ASN A 435 24.73 -11.41 7.42
N ASP A 436 25.29 -10.78 6.37
CA ASP A 436 26.68 -11.01 5.97
C ASP A 436 27.66 -10.33 6.97
N PRO A 437 28.58 -11.09 7.61
CA PRO A 437 29.65 -10.52 8.43
C PRO A 437 30.76 -9.85 7.61
N PHE A 438 30.78 -10.04 6.28
CA PHE A 438 31.91 -9.67 5.44
C PHE A 438 31.63 -8.49 4.51
N PHE A 439 32.68 -7.70 4.36
CA PHE A 439 32.80 -6.55 3.46
C PHE A 439 32.58 -6.95 1.99
N GLY A 440 32.21 -5.97 1.16
CA GLY A 440 32.14 -6.10 -0.30
C GLY A 440 33.45 -6.61 -0.94
N ASP A 441 33.56 -7.94 -0.99
CA ASP A 441 34.52 -8.71 -1.78
C ASP A 441 33.81 -9.91 -2.45
N SER A 442 32.50 -9.74 -2.68
CA SER A 442 31.59 -10.64 -3.41
C SER A 442 32.24 -11.17 -4.67
N ASP A 443 32.88 -10.27 -5.41
CA ASP A 443 33.38 -10.51 -6.75
C ASP A 443 34.53 -11.52 -6.75
N LYS A 444 35.33 -11.58 -5.67
CA LYS A 444 36.33 -12.66 -5.51
C LYS A 444 35.68 -13.99 -5.18
N ILE A 445 34.63 -14.02 -4.36
CA ILE A 445 33.92 -15.26 -4.02
C ILE A 445 33.17 -15.80 -5.24
N TYR A 446 32.42 -14.95 -5.94
CA TYR A 446 31.77 -15.28 -7.21
C TYR A 446 32.78 -15.67 -8.28
N ALA A 447 33.91 -14.96 -8.45
CA ALA A 447 34.96 -15.36 -9.38
C ALA A 447 35.53 -16.75 -9.02
N ILE A 448 35.78 -17.06 -7.74
CA ILE A 448 36.25 -18.38 -7.31
C ILE A 448 35.20 -19.47 -7.60
N VAL A 449 33.91 -19.22 -7.31
CA VAL A 449 32.82 -20.17 -7.60
C VAL A 449 32.65 -20.39 -9.10
N ILE A 450 32.75 -19.34 -9.91
CA ILE A 450 32.73 -19.41 -11.39
C ILE A 450 33.95 -20.19 -11.91
N PHE A 451 35.14 -19.94 -11.37
CA PHE A 451 36.35 -20.67 -11.77
C PHE A 451 36.29 -22.16 -11.43
N LEU A 452 35.77 -22.50 -10.23
CA LEU A 452 35.60 -23.88 -9.79
C LEU A 452 34.51 -24.63 -10.59
N THR A 453 33.39 -23.97 -10.89
CA THR A 453 32.33 -24.57 -11.74
C THR A 453 32.79 -24.75 -13.18
N ILE A 454 33.50 -23.77 -13.78
CA ILE A 454 34.12 -23.93 -15.10
C ILE A 454 35.14 -25.08 -15.12
N ALA A 455 35.95 -25.24 -14.06
CA ALA A 455 36.89 -26.35 -13.95
C ALA A 455 36.18 -27.72 -13.83
N LEU A 456 35.09 -27.80 -13.09
CA LEU A 456 34.24 -29.01 -12.98
C LEU A 456 33.59 -29.38 -14.33
N PHE A 457 33.00 -28.42 -15.04
CA PHE A 457 32.45 -28.67 -16.38
C PHE A 457 33.53 -29.05 -17.41
N SER A 458 34.71 -28.42 -17.35
CA SER A 458 35.84 -28.73 -18.23
C SER A 458 36.36 -30.15 -18.02
N THR A 459 36.52 -30.58 -16.77
CA THR A 459 36.97 -31.95 -16.43
C THR A 459 35.92 -33.00 -16.77
N ALA A 460 34.63 -32.72 -16.53
CA ALA A 460 33.53 -33.58 -16.96
C ALA A 460 33.48 -33.74 -18.49
N ALA A 461 33.66 -32.64 -19.25
CA ALA A 461 33.69 -32.67 -20.71
C ALA A 461 34.87 -33.50 -21.24
N ILE A 462 36.07 -33.36 -20.68
CA ILE A 462 37.24 -34.17 -21.05
C ILE A 462 36.99 -35.66 -20.74
N GLY A 463 36.40 -35.98 -19.58
CA GLY A 463 36.00 -37.35 -19.22
C GLY A 463 34.98 -37.93 -20.21
N ALA A 464 33.98 -37.15 -20.61
CA ALA A 464 32.99 -37.55 -21.62
C ALA A 464 33.63 -37.79 -23.00
N PHE A 465 34.52 -36.91 -23.47
CA PHE A 465 35.23 -37.08 -24.74
C PHE A 465 36.12 -38.33 -24.75
N LEU A 466 36.84 -38.61 -23.65
CA LEU A 466 37.63 -39.84 -23.49
C LEU A 466 36.72 -41.09 -23.50
N TRP A 467 35.61 -41.06 -22.77
CA TRP A 467 34.64 -42.16 -22.73
C TRP A 467 34.01 -42.43 -24.11
N PHE A 468 33.59 -41.39 -24.83
CA PHE A 468 33.08 -41.52 -26.20
C PHE A 468 34.15 -41.99 -27.18
N GLY A 469 35.41 -41.54 -27.05
CA GLY A 469 36.52 -42.03 -27.84
C GLY A 469 36.74 -43.54 -27.68
N VAL A 470 36.80 -44.01 -26.43
CA VAL A 470 36.90 -45.44 -26.09
C VAL A 470 35.68 -46.21 -26.61
N LYS A 471 34.45 -45.73 -26.35
CA LYS A 471 33.22 -46.39 -26.85
C LYS A 471 33.18 -46.48 -28.37
N LYS A 472 33.63 -45.46 -29.09
CA LYS A 472 33.68 -45.45 -30.56
C LYS A 472 34.72 -46.46 -31.08
N GLY A 473 35.85 -46.62 -30.40
CA GLY A 473 36.82 -47.69 -30.67
C GLY A 473 36.22 -49.09 -30.52
N TYR A 474 35.56 -49.36 -29.38
CA TYR A 474 34.85 -50.64 -29.16
C TYR A 474 33.73 -50.88 -30.17
N LEU A 475 32.92 -49.86 -30.50
CA LEU A 475 31.81 -50.01 -31.45
C LEU A 475 32.30 -50.28 -32.88
N VAL A 476 33.39 -49.63 -33.32
CA VAL A 476 34.00 -49.88 -34.64
C VAL A 476 34.66 -51.28 -34.70
N SER A 477 35.22 -51.77 -33.59
CA SER A 477 35.71 -53.15 -33.48
C SER A 477 34.55 -54.16 -33.57
N TRP A 478 33.49 -53.96 -32.79
CA TRP A 478 32.31 -54.82 -32.74
C TRP A 478 31.54 -54.87 -34.08
N LEU A 479 31.36 -53.72 -34.74
CA LEU A 479 30.72 -53.65 -36.07
C LEU A 479 31.56 -54.31 -37.17
N ARG A 480 32.89 -54.36 -37.03
CA ARG A 480 33.75 -55.15 -37.92
C ARG A 480 33.60 -56.65 -37.67
N SER A 481 33.56 -57.08 -36.40
CA SER A 481 33.32 -58.48 -36.04
C SER A 481 31.96 -58.98 -36.55
N ARG A 482 30.89 -58.20 -36.36
CA ARG A 482 29.52 -58.63 -36.68
C ARG A 482 29.21 -58.71 -38.19
N ARG A 483 29.99 -58.04 -39.05
CA ARG A 483 29.88 -58.19 -40.52
C ARG A 483 30.45 -59.51 -41.05
N GLN A 484 31.06 -60.34 -40.21
CA GLN A 484 31.64 -61.63 -40.59
C GLN A 484 30.65 -62.81 -40.44
N ASP A 485 29.70 -62.73 -39.50
CA ASP A 485 28.94 -63.90 -38.98
C ASP A 485 27.44 -63.97 -39.35
N GLU A 486 26.82 -62.93 -39.92
CA GLU A 486 25.41 -63.00 -40.37
C GLU A 486 25.28 -63.70 -41.75
N LYS A 487 25.77 -64.94 -41.79
CA LYS A 487 25.68 -65.86 -42.94
C LYS A 487 25.43 -67.31 -42.54
N ASP A 488 24.62 -67.56 -41.51
CA ASP A 488 24.07 -68.90 -41.29
C ASP A 488 22.73 -68.96 -40.53
N LYS A 489 21.91 -69.96 -40.88
CA LYS A 489 20.74 -70.55 -40.17
C LYS A 489 19.48 -69.71 -39.87
N GLU A 490 18.47 -69.98 -40.69
CA GLU A 490 17.04 -69.92 -40.38
C GLU A 490 16.64 -70.85 -39.21
N ARG A 491 15.55 -70.52 -38.49
CA ARG A 491 14.34 -71.37 -38.23
C ARG A 491 13.53 -70.90 -37.00
N GLY A 492 12.20 -70.92 -37.10
CA GLY A 492 11.29 -70.99 -35.94
C GLY A 492 10.17 -69.93 -35.87
N ASN A 493 8.94 -70.31 -36.26
CA ASN A 493 7.71 -69.51 -36.08
C ASN A 493 7.37 -69.35 -34.58
N PHE A 494 6.67 -68.30 -34.11
CA PHE A 494 5.25 -68.02 -34.39
C PHE A 494 4.81 -66.54 -34.23
N GLN A 495 3.56 -66.25 -34.60
CA GLN A 495 2.88 -64.92 -34.72
C GLN A 495 1.38 -65.05 -34.32
N PRO A 496 0.52 -64.00 -34.36
CA PRO A 496 0.71 -62.53 -34.35
C PRO A 496 0.21 -61.95 -32.97
N LEU A 497 -0.47 -60.81 -32.68
CA LEU A 497 -1.19 -59.65 -33.29
C LEU A 497 -0.88 -58.38 -32.43
N LYS A 498 -1.02 -57.09 -32.81
CA LYS A 498 -2.15 -56.22 -33.26
C LYS A 498 -3.31 -56.07 -32.25
N ARG A 499 -3.91 -54.90 -31.98
CA ARG A 499 -3.78 -53.45 -32.32
C ARG A 499 -4.62 -52.68 -31.24
N PHE A 500 -4.64 -51.37 -30.99
CA PHE A 500 -4.44 -50.08 -31.71
C PHE A 500 -3.80 -49.06 -30.69
N GLY A 501 -3.38 -47.81 -30.94
CA GLY A 501 -3.60 -46.85 -32.05
C GLY A 501 -4.75 -45.84 -31.74
N GLY A 502 -4.55 -44.53 -31.66
CA GLY A 502 -3.32 -43.71 -31.70
C GLY A 502 -3.64 -42.23 -31.36
N ASP A 503 -2.58 -41.45 -31.19
CA ASP A 503 -2.33 -40.12 -31.80
C ASP A 503 -3.39 -38.98 -31.75
N GLU A 504 -2.95 -37.84 -31.15
CA GLU A 504 -3.20 -36.43 -31.56
C GLU A 504 -4.65 -35.85 -31.41
N ASP A 505 -4.90 -34.54 -31.27
CA ASP A 505 -4.22 -33.35 -31.84
C ASP A 505 -4.45 -32.04 -31.03
N LEU A 506 -3.97 -30.88 -31.54
CA LEU A 506 -4.07 -29.51 -30.98
C LEU A 506 -5.17 -28.63 -31.65
N SER A 507 -5.61 -27.55 -30.99
CA SER A 507 -6.21 -26.37 -31.67
C SER A 507 -6.18 -25.07 -30.83
N ASP A 508 -5.93 -23.93 -31.49
CA ASP A 508 -5.85 -22.56 -30.95
C ASP A 508 -6.96 -21.63 -31.55
N VAL A 509 -6.96 -20.32 -31.21
CA VAL A 509 -7.62 -19.16 -31.92
C VAL A 509 -9.17 -19.04 -31.72
N GLU A 510 -9.88 -17.90 -31.56
CA GLU A 510 -9.70 -16.41 -31.43
C GLU A 510 -10.80 -15.93 -30.39
N VAL A 511 -10.80 -14.83 -29.61
CA VAL A 511 -10.17 -13.47 -29.54
C VAL A 511 -10.98 -12.31 -30.16
N GLU A 512 -11.73 -11.56 -29.31
CA GLU A 512 -12.05 -10.09 -29.32
C GLU A 512 -12.90 -9.78 -28.05
N ASP A 513 -12.44 -8.99 -27.06
CA ASP A 513 -12.34 -7.51 -26.94
C ASP A 513 -13.62 -6.82 -26.43
N SER A 514 -13.63 -5.79 -25.55
CA SER A 514 -12.59 -5.01 -24.84
C SER A 514 -13.25 -4.37 -23.56
N VAL A 515 -12.63 -3.65 -22.60
CA VAL A 515 -11.46 -2.75 -22.57
C VAL A 515 -10.72 -2.85 -21.21
N GLU A 516 -9.40 -2.72 -21.22
CA GLU A 516 -8.50 -2.93 -20.07
C GLU A 516 -8.18 -1.67 -19.23
N PHE A 517 -7.57 -1.90 -18.06
CA PHE A 517 -6.60 -0.98 -17.44
C PHE A 517 -5.17 -1.47 -17.77
N SER A 518 -4.26 -0.57 -18.16
CA SER A 518 -2.82 -0.85 -18.19
C SER A 518 -1.96 0.43 -18.20
N ALA A 519 -0.75 0.33 -17.67
CA ALA A 519 0.27 1.37 -17.64
C ALA A 519 1.68 0.76 -17.51
N LEU A 520 2.72 1.51 -17.92
CA LEU A 520 4.15 1.12 -17.95
C LEU A 520 4.48 0.06 -19.04
N LEU A 521 5.63 0.07 -19.73
CA LEU A 521 6.74 1.05 -19.85
C LEU A 521 6.95 1.40 -21.34
N GLY A 522 7.90 2.29 -21.64
CA GLY A 522 8.48 2.42 -22.97
C GLY A 522 9.88 3.03 -22.91
N ASP A 523 10.62 2.98 -24.03
CA ASP A 523 11.75 3.89 -24.28
C ASP A 523 12.06 4.03 -25.79
N GLN A 524 12.61 5.20 -26.16
CA GLN A 524 13.54 5.51 -27.28
C GLN A 524 13.44 4.80 -28.67
N LEU A 525 13.62 5.47 -29.83
CA LEU A 525 14.58 6.54 -30.18
C LEU A 525 14.25 7.19 -31.58
N LEU A 526 14.79 8.40 -31.82
CA LEU A 526 15.04 9.09 -33.13
C LEU A 526 13.85 9.60 -33.98
N GLY A 527 13.92 10.87 -34.42
CA GLY A 527 13.02 11.46 -35.44
C GLY A 527 13.11 13.00 -35.57
N SER A 528 14.02 13.50 -36.41
CA SER A 528 14.27 14.94 -36.63
C SER A 528 13.28 15.63 -37.59
N GLY A 529 12.86 16.86 -37.31
CA GLY A 529 12.20 17.75 -38.30
C GLY A 529 11.52 19.00 -37.68
N PRO A 530 11.54 20.19 -38.33
CA PRO A 530 11.07 21.44 -37.70
C PRO A 530 9.81 22.09 -38.36
N ASP A 531 9.51 23.32 -37.90
CA ASP A 531 8.54 24.31 -38.43
C ASP A 531 7.04 23.95 -38.20
N VAL A 532 6.09 24.88 -38.04
CA VAL A 532 5.95 26.29 -38.45
C VAL A 532 5.21 27.13 -37.37
N GLU A 533 5.45 28.44 -37.31
CA GLU A 533 4.71 29.39 -36.46
C GLU A 533 3.20 29.50 -36.79
N ARG A 534 2.36 29.82 -35.79
CA ARG A 534 1.35 30.88 -35.98
C ARG A 534 0.81 31.47 -34.66
N ALA A 535 0.96 32.79 -34.53
CA ALA A 535 0.25 33.57 -33.52
C ALA A 535 -1.23 33.76 -33.90
N GLY A 536 -2.09 33.97 -32.90
CA GLY A 536 -3.53 34.16 -33.07
C GLY A 536 -4.20 34.66 -31.79
N SER A 537 -3.94 35.91 -31.42
CA SER A 537 -4.63 36.58 -30.30
C SER A 537 -6.06 36.95 -30.66
N MET A 538 -7.01 36.78 -29.74
CA MET A 538 -8.26 37.55 -29.77
C MET A 538 -8.76 37.83 -28.36
N ASP A 539 -9.14 39.09 -28.13
CA ASP A 539 -9.54 39.63 -26.83
C ASP A 539 -11.03 39.47 -26.52
N VAL A 540 -11.30 39.39 -25.21
CA VAL A 540 -12.41 40.04 -24.47
C VAL A 540 -13.73 40.33 -25.23
N VAL A 541 -14.80 39.66 -24.80
CA VAL A 541 -16.09 40.33 -24.53
C VAL A 541 -16.67 39.80 -23.21
N ARG A 542 -17.10 40.70 -22.32
CA ARG A 542 -17.92 40.37 -21.15
C ARG A 542 -19.40 40.29 -21.51
N ARG A 543 -20.13 39.35 -20.91
CA ARG A 543 -21.48 39.61 -20.34
C ARG A 543 -21.80 38.60 -19.26
#